data_AF-A0A815NG89-F1
#
_entry.id   AF-A0A815NG89-F1
#
_cell.length_a   1.000
_cell.length_b   1.000
_cell.length_c   1.000
_cell.angle_alpha   90.00
_cell.angle_beta   90.00
_cell.angle_gamma   90.00
#
_symmetry.space_group_name_H-M   'P 1'
#
loop_
_entity.id
_entity.type
_entity.pdbx_description
1 polymer ?
#
loop_
_entity_poly.entity_id
_entity_poly.type
_entity_poly.pdbx_seq_one_letter_code
_entity_poly.pdbx_strand_id
1 'polypeptide(L)'
;MYILKFVYDDLKSRHRSYLEYKSKLELKNPLNDDEEENEWQFEIYRFLLAKKWNTIQTITSILAMIQWRIDNHVDIILNDQSVISRVELFEKLVPTAFHGHTKSYQPLYIEKTGQMNVDEILKTFTIEEMIQGHIY
;
A
#
# COMPACT_ATOMS: atom_id res chain seq x y z
N MET A 1 25.36 0.01 -0.54
CA MET A 1 25.17 1.39 -0.01
C MET A 1 25.06 2.45 -1.10
N TYR A 2 25.93 2.47 -2.13
CA TYR A 2 25.92 3.52 -3.17
C TYR A 2 24.65 3.56 -4.05
N ILE A 3 24.14 2.40 -4.48
CA ILE A 3 22.96 2.31 -5.36
C ILE A 3 21.66 2.80 -4.68
N LEU A 4 21.45 2.41 -3.41
CA LEU A 4 20.27 2.83 -2.65
C LEU A 4 20.23 4.35 -2.50
N LYS A 5 21.35 4.94 -2.09
CA LYS A 5 21.49 6.38 -1.95
C LYS A 5 21.26 7.11 -3.29
N PHE A 6 21.83 6.60 -4.38
CA PHE A 6 21.60 7.16 -5.72
C PHE A 6 20.11 7.21 -6.10
N VAL A 7 19.38 6.11 -5.88
CA VAL A 7 17.94 6.05 -6.19
C VAL A 7 17.14 6.99 -5.27
N TYR A 8 17.48 7.03 -3.98
CA TYR A 8 16.83 7.93 -3.03
C TYR A 8 17.03 9.41 -3.40
N ASP A 9 18.26 9.82 -3.69
CA ASP A 9 18.59 11.20 -4.07
C ASP A 9 17.89 11.61 -5.38
N ASP A 10 17.86 10.73 -6.38
CA ASP A 10 17.14 10.97 -7.64
C ASP A 10 15.63 11.11 -7.41
N LEU A 11 15.03 10.18 -6.64
CA LEU A 11 13.62 10.26 -6.29
C LEU A 11 13.31 11.56 -5.57
N LYS A 12 14.06 11.92 -4.52
CA LYS A 12 13.83 13.14 -3.71
C LYS A 12 13.78 14.41 -4.55
N SER A 13 14.54 14.46 -5.63
CA SER A 13 14.48 15.57 -6.60
C SER A 13 13.18 15.59 -7.44
N ARG A 14 12.59 14.42 -7.72
CA ARG A 14 11.47 14.23 -8.65
C ARG A 14 10.09 14.13 -8.01
N HIS A 15 9.98 13.77 -6.72
CA HIS A 15 8.69 13.55 -6.06
C HIS A 15 8.29 14.63 -5.05
N ARG A 16 8.84 15.85 -5.16
CA ARG A 16 8.47 16.97 -4.28
C ARG A 16 6.95 17.21 -4.23
N SER A 17 6.26 17.04 -5.36
CA SER A 17 4.79 17.12 -5.44
C SER A 17 4.08 16.09 -4.58
N TYR A 18 4.64 14.88 -4.40
CA TYR A 18 4.09 13.87 -3.50
C TYR A 18 4.26 14.26 -2.03
N LEU A 19 5.42 14.82 -1.66
CA LEU A 19 5.63 15.34 -0.30
C LEU A 19 4.67 16.48 0.01
N GLU A 20 4.44 17.38 -0.95
CA GLU A 20 3.45 18.46 -0.83
C GLU A 20 2.00 17.94 -0.77
N TYR A 21 1.69 16.85 -1.48
CA TYR A 21 0.40 16.17 -1.38
C TYR A 21 0.23 15.58 0.02
N LYS A 22 1.21 14.80 0.49
CA LYS A 22 1.17 14.13 1.79
C LYS A 22 1.10 15.13 2.94
N SER A 23 1.80 16.27 2.86
CA SER A 23 1.74 17.32 3.89
C SER A 23 0.37 17.98 4.04
N LYS A 24 -0.49 17.89 3.02
CA LYS A 24 -1.86 18.42 3.05
C LYS A 24 -2.86 17.42 3.64
N LEU A 25 -2.45 16.16 3.83
CA LEU A 25 -3.31 15.14 4.38
C LEU A 25 -3.31 15.24 5.92
N GLU A 26 -4.49 15.26 6.52
CA GLU A 26 -4.65 15.17 7.97
C GLU A 26 -4.51 13.71 8.42
N LEU A 27 -3.27 13.20 8.41
CA LEU A 27 -2.96 11.84 8.83
C LEU A 27 -3.09 11.73 10.36
N LYS A 28 -3.80 10.72 10.86
CA LYS A 28 -3.98 10.48 12.30
C LYS A 28 -2.67 10.18 13.03
N ASN A 29 -1.75 9.49 12.37
CA ASN A 29 -0.43 9.10 12.89
C ASN A 29 0.65 9.45 11.86
N PRO A 30 1.07 10.72 11.76
CA PRO A 30 2.15 11.09 10.87
C PRO A 30 3.47 10.52 11.38
N LEU A 31 4.28 9.99 10.46
CA LEU A 31 5.65 9.60 10.77
C LEU A 31 6.51 10.85 11.01
N ASN A 32 7.49 10.74 11.91
CA ASN A 32 8.53 11.76 12.01
C ASN A 32 9.54 11.65 10.85
N ASP A 33 10.44 12.64 10.71
CA ASP A 33 11.38 12.70 9.58
C ASP A 33 12.29 11.45 9.49
N ASP A 34 12.73 10.90 10.63
CA ASP A 34 13.59 9.71 10.67
C ASP A 34 12.82 8.45 10.30
N GLU A 35 11.58 8.30 10.80
CA GLU A 35 10.68 7.19 10.46
C GLU A 35 10.33 7.21 8.96
N GLU A 36 10.02 8.38 8.42
CA GLU A 36 9.72 8.56 7.00
C GLU A 36 10.94 8.20 6.15
N GLU A 37 12.14 8.66 6.51
CA GLU A 37 13.36 8.31 5.79
C GLU A 37 13.61 6.79 5.82
N ASN A 38 13.43 6.15 6.98
CA ASN A 38 13.58 4.70 7.11
C ASN A 38 12.58 3.94 6.23
N GLU A 39 11.31 4.34 6.22
CA GLU A 39 10.28 3.74 5.35
C GLU A 39 10.66 3.83 3.87
N TRP A 40 11.14 4.99 3.41
CA TRP A 40 11.62 5.16 2.03
C TRP A 40 12.82 4.28 1.71
N GLN A 41 13.76 4.10 2.64
CA GLN A 41 14.89 3.20 2.44
C GLN A 41 14.43 1.75 2.25
N PHE A 42 13.48 1.29 3.06
CA PHE A 42 12.89 -0.05 2.91
C PHE A 42 12.11 -0.20 1.61
N GLU A 43 11.30 0.79 1.23
CA GLU A 43 10.53 0.77 -0.02
C GLU A 43 11.45 0.69 -1.24
N ILE A 44 12.46 1.56 -1.32
CA ILE A 44 13.40 1.56 -2.44
C ILE A 44 14.12 0.20 -2.52
N TYR A 45 14.49 -0.37 -1.38
CA TYR A 45 15.13 -1.69 -1.36
C TYR A 45 14.22 -2.79 -1.93
N ARG A 46 12.91 -2.80 -1.58
CA ARG A 46 11.94 -3.75 -2.16
C ARG A 46 11.86 -3.63 -3.68
N PHE A 47 11.77 -2.41 -4.20
CA PHE A 47 11.71 -2.18 -5.65
C PHE A 47 13.03 -2.54 -6.35
N LEU A 48 14.18 -2.23 -5.74
CA LEU A 48 15.48 -2.65 -6.26
C LEU A 48 15.57 -4.17 -6.38
N LEU A 49 15.15 -4.91 -5.35
CA LEU A 49 15.10 -6.38 -5.40
C LEU A 49 14.20 -6.86 -6.54
N ALA A 50 12.97 -6.32 -6.64
CA ALA A 50 12.01 -6.68 -7.68
C ALA A 50 12.52 -6.38 -9.11
N LYS A 51 13.35 -5.36 -9.29
CA LYS A 51 13.94 -4.96 -10.58
C LYS A 51 15.37 -5.44 -10.79
N LYS A 52 15.83 -6.44 -10.01
CA LYS A 52 17.17 -7.02 -10.12
C LYS A 52 18.26 -5.95 -10.09
N TRP A 53 18.10 -4.97 -9.20
CA TRP A 53 18.99 -3.82 -9.00
C TRP A 53 19.11 -2.86 -10.19
N ASN A 54 18.18 -2.91 -11.15
CA ASN A 54 18.11 -1.92 -12.22
C ASN A 54 17.53 -0.59 -11.69
N THR A 55 18.39 0.42 -11.55
CA THR A 55 18.04 1.72 -10.94
C THR A 55 16.99 2.49 -11.74
N ILE A 56 17.10 2.50 -13.07
CA ILE A 56 16.17 3.24 -13.95
C ILE A 56 14.76 2.64 -13.82
N GLN A 57 14.63 1.31 -13.96
CA GLN A 57 13.34 0.63 -13.82
C GLN A 57 12.76 0.76 -12.41
N THR A 58 13.63 0.77 -11.39
CA THR A 58 13.25 0.98 -9.99
C THR A 58 12.61 2.37 -9.83
N ILE A 59 13.30 3.43 -10.25
CA ILE A 59 12.79 4.81 -10.17
C ILE A 59 11.45 4.92 -10.91
N THR A 60 11.37 4.43 -12.15
CA THR A 60 10.11 4.46 -12.92
C THR A 60 8.97 3.74 -12.21
N SER A 61 9.23 2.60 -11.58
CA SER A 61 8.18 1.83 -10.89
C SER A 61 7.73 2.49 -9.59
N ILE A 62 8.65 3.13 -8.86
CA ILE A 62 8.31 3.88 -7.65
C ILE A 62 7.48 5.11 -8.01
N LEU A 63 7.85 5.86 -9.05
CA LEU A 63 7.06 7.01 -9.52
C LEU A 63 5.65 6.59 -9.96
N ALA A 64 5.52 5.44 -10.64
CA ALA A 64 4.22 4.89 -10.99
C ALA A 64 3.40 4.48 -9.76
N MET A 65 4.04 3.88 -8.75
CA MET A 65 3.39 3.52 -7.49
C MET A 65 2.91 4.77 -6.73
N ILE A 66 3.74 5.82 -6.66
CA ILE A 66 3.37 7.11 -6.04
C ILE A 66 2.13 7.70 -6.72
N GLN A 67 2.12 7.76 -8.05
CA GLN A 67 0.96 8.26 -8.78
C GLN A 67 -0.28 7.40 -8.52
N TRP A 68 -0.12 6.08 -8.54
CA TRP A 68 -1.21 5.15 -8.22
C TRP A 68 -1.78 5.36 -6.81
N ARG A 69 -0.93 5.64 -5.80
CA ARG A 69 -1.39 5.97 -4.44
C ARG A 69 -2.24 7.23 -4.41
N ILE A 70 -1.83 8.27 -5.14
CA ILE A 70 -2.58 9.53 -5.26
C ILE A 70 -3.94 9.27 -5.94
N ASP A 71 -3.93 8.60 -7.09
CA ASP A 71 -5.12 8.34 -7.91
C ASP A 71 -6.15 7.46 -7.18
N ASN A 72 -5.71 6.60 -6.27
CA ASN A 72 -6.57 5.68 -5.50
C ASN A 72 -6.76 6.12 -4.04
N HIS A 73 -6.34 7.32 -3.67
CA HIS A 73 -6.49 7.88 -2.31
C HIS A 73 -5.98 6.96 -1.19
N VAL A 74 -4.92 6.21 -1.45
CA VAL A 74 -4.41 5.16 -0.55
C VAL A 74 -3.99 5.73 0.81
N ASP A 75 -3.41 6.93 0.81
CA ASP A 75 -2.92 7.58 2.03
C ASP A 75 -4.05 7.95 3.03
N ILE A 76 -5.31 8.00 2.59
CA ILE A 76 -6.48 8.30 3.45
C ILE A 76 -7.47 7.14 3.56
N ILE A 77 -7.19 5.98 2.93
CA ILE A 77 -8.16 4.88 2.81
C ILE A 77 -8.65 4.36 4.17
N LEU A 78 -7.77 4.35 5.17
CA LEU A 78 -8.08 3.93 6.55
C LEU A 78 -8.95 4.95 7.32
N ASN A 79 -9.17 6.13 6.77
CA ASN A 79 -9.99 7.21 7.36
C ASN A 79 -11.25 7.50 6.55
N ASP A 80 -11.41 6.92 5.37
CA ASP A 80 -12.59 7.11 4.53
C ASP A 80 -13.74 6.24 5.05
N GLN A 81 -14.73 6.87 5.67
CA GLN A 81 -15.88 6.19 6.25
C GLN A 81 -16.72 5.42 5.21
N SER A 82 -16.73 5.89 3.96
CA SER A 82 -17.43 5.19 2.88
C SER A 82 -16.72 3.87 2.55
N VAL A 83 -15.39 3.88 2.47
CA VAL A 83 -14.58 2.67 2.24
C VAL A 83 -14.72 1.71 3.43
N ILE A 84 -14.50 2.20 4.66
CA ILE A 84 -14.58 1.37 5.88
C ILE A 84 -15.89 0.59 5.93
N SER A 85 -17.02 1.26 5.69
CA SER A 85 -18.34 0.63 5.77
C SER A 85 -18.54 -0.45 4.70
N ARG A 86 -17.91 -0.30 3.52
CA ARG A 86 -17.94 -1.30 2.45
C ARG A 86 -17.03 -2.48 2.75
N VAL A 87 -15.83 -2.23 3.30
CA VAL A 87 -14.90 -3.28 3.71
C VAL A 87 -15.49 -4.15 4.83
N GLU A 88 -16.09 -3.56 5.86
CA GLU A 88 -16.74 -4.31 6.94
C GLU A 88 -17.88 -5.21 6.44
N LEU A 89 -18.53 -4.84 5.34
CA LEU A 89 -19.53 -5.70 4.68
C LEU A 89 -18.85 -6.80 3.86
N PHE A 90 -17.78 -6.48 3.16
CA PHE A 90 -17.03 -7.40 2.31
C PHE A 90 -16.39 -8.53 3.13
N GLU A 91 -15.76 -8.21 4.26
CA GLU A 91 -15.14 -9.17 5.19
C GLU A 91 -16.14 -10.17 5.78
N LYS A 92 -17.45 -9.85 5.81
CA LYS A 92 -18.50 -10.81 6.22
C LYS A 92 -18.76 -11.88 5.17
N LEU A 93 -18.47 -11.60 3.90
CA LEU A 93 -18.68 -12.51 2.77
C LEU A 93 -17.39 -13.21 2.34
N VAL A 94 -16.25 -12.63 2.66
CA VAL A 94 -14.91 -13.11 2.33
C VAL A 94 -14.20 -13.49 3.62
N PRO A 95 -14.08 -14.80 3.95
CA PRO A 95 -13.49 -15.20 5.22
C PRO A 95 -11.98 -14.99 5.19
N THR A 96 -11.54 -13.83 5.68
CA THR A 96 -10.14 -13.42 5.82
C THR A 96 -9.81 -13.12 7.27
N ALA A 97 -8.55 -13.32 7.66
CA ALA A 97 -8.07 -12.89 8.96
C ALA A 97 -6.54 -12.79 8.99
N PHE A 98 -6.02 -11.79 9.71
CA PHE A 98 -4.68 -11.87 10.27
C PHE A 98 -4.74 -12.64 11.60
N HIS A 99 -4.03 -13.77 11.69
CA HIS A 99 -4.07 -14.61 12.89
C HIS A 99 -2.69 -15.19 13.27
N GLY A 100 -2.02 -14.52 14.20
CA GLY A 100 -0.72 -14.94 14.71
C GLY A 100 0.43 -14.62 13.75
N HIS A 101 1.57 -15.28 13.99
CA HIS A 101 2.81 -15.04 13.25
C HIS A 101 3.50 -16.36 12.91
N THR A 102 4.29 -16.36 11.84
CA THR A 102 5.21 -17.45 11.54
C THR A 102 6.33 -17.54 12.58
N LYS A 103 7.13 -18.61 12.55
CA LYS A 103 8.34 -18.73 13.40
C LYS A 103 9.35 -17.60 13.20
N SER A 104 9.30 -16.94 12.05
CA SER A 104 10.14 -15.78 11.72
C SER A 104 9.46 -14.45 12.04
N TYR A 105 8.41 -14.46 12.87
CA TYR A 105 7.64 -13.29 13.30
C TYR A 105 6.94 -12.51 12.17
N GLN A 106 6.67 -13.17 11.03
CA GLN A 106 5.90 -12.54 9.95
C GLN A 106 4.41 -12.69 10.22
N PRO A 107 3.58 -11.64 10.03
CA PRO A 107 2.13 -11.73 10.19
C PRO A 107 1.53 -12.82 9.30
N LEU A 108 0.65 -13.65 9.86
CA LEU A 108 -0.04 -14.69 9.10
C LEU A 108 -1.38 -14.16 8.60
N TYR A 109 -1.49 -13.96 7.29
CA TYR A 109 -2.76 -13.70 6.60
C TYR A 109 -3.38 -15.03 6.13
N ILE A 110 -4.66 -15.24 6.42
CA ILE A 110 -5.42 -16.44 6.05
C ILE A 110 -6.64 -16.00 5.24
N GLU A 111 -6.81 -16.57 4.06
CA GLU A 111 -7.94 -16.34 3.18
C GLU A 111 -8.57 -17.69 2.79
N LYS A 112 -9.84 -17.89 3.14
CA LYS A 112 -10.55 -19.14 2.85
C LYS A 112 -11.34 -19.02 1.54
N THR A 113 -10.63 -18.98 0.42
CA THR A 113 -11.21 -18.82 -0.93
C THR A 113 -12.32 -19.83 -1.24
N GLY A 114 -12.15 -21.09 -0.84
CA GLY A 114 -13.17 -22.14 -1.03
C GLY A 114 -14.46 -21.97 -0.21
N GLN A 115 -14.53 -20.98 0.69
CA GLN A 115 -15.71 -20.67 1.52
C GLN A 115 -16.35 -19.32 1.17
N MET A 116 -15.86 -18.64 0.13
CA MET A 116 -16.42 -17.36 -0.30
C MET A 116 -17.77 -17.54 -0.98
N ASN A 117 -18.73 -16.65 -0.68
CA ASN A 117 -19.99 -16.58 -1.42
C ASN A 117 -19.83 -15.64 -2.63
N VAL A 118 -19.21 -16.14 -3.70
CA VAL A 118 -18.88 -15.36 -4.90
C VAL A 118 -20.13 -14.75 -5.55
N ASP A 119 -21.25 -15.49 -5.59
CA ASP A 119 -22.50 -14.99 -6.17
C ASP A 119 -23.04 -13.77 -5.43
N GLU A 120 -22.93 -13.74 -4.10
CA GLU A 120 -23.35 -12.58 -3.31
C GLU A 120 -22.36 -11.42 -3.49
N ILE A 121 -21.06 -11.69 -3.44
CA ILE A 121 -20.01 -10.68 -3.62
C ILE A 121 -20.21 -9.92 -4.95
N LEU A 122 -20.39 -10.65 -6.06
CA LEU A 122 -20.55 -10.05 -7.39
C LEU A 122 -21.90 -9.32 -7.56
N LYS A 123 -22.91 -9.59 -6.74
CA LYS A 123 -24.18 -8.84 -6.72
C LYS A 123 -24.10 -7.58 -5.85
N THR A 124 -23.30 -7.63 -4.78
CA THR A 124 -23.25 -6.59 -3.76
C THR A 124 -22.16 -5.54 -4.02
N PHE A 125 -21.04 -5.92 -4.63
CA PHE A 125 -19.86 -5.07 -4.77
C PHE A 125 -19.48 -4.81 -6.23
N THR A 126 -19.01 -3.61 -6.52
CA THR A 126 -18.29 -3.34 -7.78
C THR A 126 -16.86 -3.85 -7.70
N ILE A 127 -16.20 -3.98 -8.85
CA ILE A 127 -14.78 -4.38 -8.91
C ILE A 127 -13.92 -3.35 -8.13
N GLU A 128 -14.23 -2.08 -8.25
CA GLU A 128 -13.53 -0.99 -7.56
C GLU A 128 -13.64 -1.13 -6.05
N GLU A 129 -14.83 -1.47 -5.53
CA GLU A 129 -15.03 -1.68 -4.09
C GLU A 129 -14.30 -2.94 -3.59
N MET A 130 -14.27 -4.01 -4.39
CA MET A 130 -13.49 -5.21 -4.07
C MET A 130 -11.98 -4.92 -4.03
N ILE A 131 -11.51 -4.08 -4.95
CA ILE A 131 -10.11 -3.61 -4.98
C ILE A 131 -9.82 -2.72 -3.77
N GLN A 132 -10.71 -1.78 -3.43
CA GLN A 132 -10.57 -0.94 -2.24
C GLN A 132 -10.49 -1.80 -0.97
N GLY A 133 -11.32 -2.84 -0.86
CA GLY A 133 -11.26 -3.78 0.27
C GLY A 133 -10.00 -4.65 0.31
N HIS A 134 -9.29 -4.84 -0.79
CA HIS A 134 -7.97 -5.49 -0.79
C HIS A 134 -6.82 -4.52 -0.48
N ILE A 135 -7.02 -3.23 -0.72
CA ILE A 135 -6.01 -2.19 -0.42
C ILE A 135 -6.08 -1.75 1.04
N TYR A 136 -7.30 -1.69 1.60
CA TYR A 136 -7.58 -1.32 3.00
C TYR A 136 -6.91 -2.28 3.98
#